data_AF-A0A356BH34-F1
#
_entry.id   AF-A0A356BH34-F1
#
_cell.length_a   1.000
_cell.length_b   1.000
_cell.length_c   1.000
_cell.angle_alpha   90.00
_cell.angle_beta   90.00
_cell.angle_gamma   90.00
#
_symmetry.space_group_name_H-M   'P 1'
#
loop_
_entity.id
_entity.type
_entity.pdbx_description
1 polymer ?
#
loop_
_entity_poly.entity_id
_entity_poly.type
_entity_poly.pdbx_seq_one_letter_code
_entity_poly.pdbx_strand_id
1 'polypeptide(L)'
;PFQQPQSFAETVEEIIRLNPDRISLFSYAHLPERFAAQRKIADSTLPDAPAKLALMQLAVSRFVGAGYQFIGMDHFARPDDALAKAQQAGKLQRNFQGYTTSGQDALVGLGVSSISQVKGVLWQNSKELTDYYASVGASALPARRGFGLSADDKLRAALISQLICHFELDITVFSRNWQLPHFWQYFSDALERLQPFMEDGLVEIYAERIKVTATGRLWVRSICACFDAYLNSGQRHYSKVV
;
A
#
# COMPACT_ATOMS: atom_id res chain seq x y z
N PRO A 1 13.57 -11.64 13.57
CA PRO A 1 14.11 -13.00 13.81
C PRO A 1 13.51 -13.55 15.11
N PHE A 2 13.38 -14.86 15.24
CA PHE A 2 12.89 -15.57 16.44
C PHE A 2 11.47 -15.21 16.92
N GLN A 3 10.69 -14.49 16.11
CA GLN A 3 9.29 -14.20 16.45
C GLN A 3 8.48 -15.49 16.38
N GLN A 4 7.74 -15.76 17.45
CA GLN A 4 6.82 -16.88 17.58
C GLN A 4 5.44 -16.34 17.95
N PRO A 5 4.34 -17.05 17.66
CA PRO A 5 2.99 -16.57 17.95
C PRO A 5 2.78 -16.13 19.41
N GLN A 6 3.36 -16.87 20.37
CA GLN A 6 3.24 -16.55 21.80
C GLN A 6 3.96 -15.25 22.18
N SER A 7 5.26 -15.13 21.86
CA SER A 7 6.04 -13.93 22.21
C SER A 7 5.57 -12.69 21.45
N PHE A 8 5.06 -12.87 20.23
CA PHE A 8 4.46 -11.80 19.47
C PHE A 8 3.10 -11.35 20.07
N ALA A 9 2.28 -12.29 20.55
CA ALA A 9 1.04 -11.96 21.26
C ALA A 9 1.32 -11.10 22.51
N GLU A 10 2.30 -11.49 23.31
CA GLU A 10 2.72 -10.71 24.49
C GLU A 10 3.12 -9.27 24.12
N THR A 11 3.85 -9.11 23.02
CA THR A 11 4.22 -7.79 22.48
C THR A 11 2.97 -6.98 22.04
N VAL A 12 2.02 -7.63 21.37
CA VAL A 12 0.76 -7.01 20.94
C VAL A 12 -0.05 -6.54 22.15
N GLU A 13 -0.15 -7.35 23.21
CA GLU A 13 -0.85 -6.96 24.44
C GLU A 13 -0.17 -5.77 25.14
N GLU A 14 1.17 -5.69 25.12
CA GLU A 14 1.90 -4.53 25.65
C GLU A 14 1.60 -3.26 24.82
N ILE A 15 1.57 -3.36 23.49
CA ILE A 15 1.19 -2.25 22.61
C ILE A 15 -0.23 -1.78 22.90
N ILE A 16 -1.17 -2.71 23.11
CA ILE A 16 -2.55 -2.38 23.49
C ILE A 16 -2.58 -1.63 24.83
N ARG A 17 -1.80 -2.07 25.83
CA ARG A 17 -1.66 -1.38 27.13
C ARG A 17 -1.09 0.03 26.98
N LEU A 18 -0.11 0.23 26.10
CA LEU A 18 0.46 1.54 25.80
C LEU A 18 -0.55 2.50 25.16
N ASN A 19 -1.63 1.97 24.58
CA ASN A 19 -2.76 2.73 24.06
C ASN A 19 -2.37 3.84 23.04
N PRO A 20 -1.58 3.54 21.99
CA PRO A 20 -1.29 4.53 20.95
C PRO A 20 -2.53 4.89 20.12
N ASP A 21 -2.55 6.07 19.49
CA ASP A 21 -3.65 6.44 18.58
C ASP A 21 -3.62 5.64 17.27
N ARG A 22 -2.41 5.26 16.81
CA ARG A 22 -2.15 4.57 15.55
C ARG A 22 -1.06 3.52 15.68
N ILE A 23 -1.17 2.46 14.89
CA ILE A 23 -0.21 1.37 14.82
C ILE A 23 0.09 1.08 13.35
N SER A 24 1.38 0.98 13.01
CA SER A 24 1.85 0.48 11.71
C SER A 24 2.63 -0.82 11.92
N LEU A 25 2.03 -1.95 11.53
CA LEU A 25 2.58 -3.28 11.70
C LEU A 25 3.16 -3.81 10.38
N PHE A 26 4.43 -3.52 10.13
CA PHE A 26 5.10 -3.94 8.90
C PHE A 26 5.53 -5.41 8.93
N SER A 27 5.31 -6.11 7.82
CA SER A 27 6.00 -7.39 7.56
C SER A 27 7.48 -7.11 7.25
N TYR A 28 8.39 -7.82 7.90
CA TYR A 28 9.82 -7.65 7.69
C TYR A 28 10.23 -8.06 6.27
N ALA A 29 10.70 -7.10 5.48
CA ALA A 29 11.26 -7.30 4.16
C ALA A 29 12.75 -7.62 4.24
N HIS A 30 13.12 -8.86 3.89
CA HIS A 30 14.49 -9.34 3.91
C HIS A 30 15.10 -9.34 2.50
N LEU A 31 16.04 -8.43 2.27
CA LEU A 31 16.77 -8.19 1.02
C LEU A 31 18.26 -7.92 1.34
N PRO A 32 19.02 -8.91 1.85
CA PRO A 32 20.40 -8.74 2.31
C PRO A 32 21.41 -8.36 1.22
N GLU A 33 21.07 -8.60 -0.04
CA GLU A 33 21.83 -8.12 -1.20
C GLU A 33 21.82 -6.59 -1.28
N ARG A 34 20.67 -5.98 -0.98
CA ARG A 34 20.44 -4.53 -1.04
C ARG A 34 20.78 -3.81 0.26
N PHE A 35 20.50 -4.44 1.41
CA PHE A 35 20.70 -3.86 2.73
C PHE A 35 21.74 -4.67 3.51
N ALA A 36 23.00 -4.24 3.46
CA ALA A 36 24.13 -4.99 4.02
C ALA A 36 23.97 -5.35 5.51
N ALA A 37 23.30 -4.49 6.30
CA ALA A 37 23.02 -4.76 7.71
C ALA A 37 22.19 -6.03 7.93
N GLN A 38 21.31 -6.38 6.98
CA GLN A 38 20.44 -7.54 7.09
C GLN A 38 21.21 -8.87 6.96
N ARG A 39 22.42 -8.87 6.39
CA ARG A 39 23.29 -10.07 6.30
C ARG A 39 23.69 -10.64 7.67
N LYS A 40 23.53 -9.84 8.73
CA LYS A 40 23.76 -10.26 10.11
C LYS A 40 22.61 -11.10 10.70
N ILE A 41 21.48 -11.18 10.01
CA ILE A 41 20.33 -11.98 10.42
C ILE A 41 20.37 -13.27 9.62
N ALA A 42 20.44 -14.40 10.33
CA ALA A 42 20.42 -15.70 9.67
C ALA A 42 19.00 -16.03 9.17
N ASP A 43 18.89 -16.43 7.90
CA ASP A 43 17.62 -16.75 7.23
C ASP A 43 16.78 -17.79 7.99
N SER A 44 17.44 -18.80 8.58
CA SER A 44 16.79 -19.86 9.38
C SER A 44 16.09 -19.35 10.64
N THR A 45 16.36 -18.11 11.06
CA THR A 45 15.74 -17.47 12.24
C THR A 45 14.51 -16.64 11.86
N LEU A 46 14.22 -16.49 10.57
CA LEU A 46 13.08 -15.73 10.09
C LEU A 46 11.82 -16.61 10.05
N PRO A 47 10.66 -16.10 10.46
CA PRO A 47 9.40 -16.80 10.23
C PRO A 47 9.17 -17.01 8.73
N ASP A 48 8.69 -18.19 8.37
CA ASP A 48 8.27 -18.49 7.01
C ASP A 48 6.94 -17.82 6.66
N ALA A 49 6.49 -17.98 5.41
CA ALA A 49 5.25 -17.38 4.91
C ALA A 49 4.01 -17.73 5.77
N PRO A 50 3.72 -19.01 6.07
CA PRO A 50 2.60 -19.37 6.95
C PRO A 50 2.71 -18.77 8.35
N ALA A 51 3.90 -18.78 8.97
CA ALA A 51 4.09 -18.19 10.28
C ALA A 51 3.86 -16.68 10.25
N LYS A 52 4.37 -15.96 9.24
CA LYS A 52 4.11 -14.51 9.07
C LYS A 52 2.62 -14.20 8.95
N LEU A 53 1.88 -15.01 8.18
CA LEU A 53 0.44 -14.85 8.04
C LEU A 53 -0.28 -15.06 9.38
N ALA A 54 0.09 -16.09 10.14
CA ALA A 54 -0.47 -16.35 11.46
C ALA A 54 -0.20 -15.19 12.44
N LEU A 55 1.02 -14.62 12.43
CA LEU A 55 1.36 -13.45 13.23
C LEU A 55 0.50 -12.22 12.85
N MET A 56 0.33 -11.98 11.55
CA MET A 56 -0.51 -10.88 11.07
C MET A 56 -1.98 -11.06 11.48
N GLN A 57 -2.54 -12.26 11.31
CA GLN A 57 -3.91 -12.58 11.72
C GLN A 57 -4.12 -12.39 13.23
N LEU A 58 -3.14 -12.82 14.04
CA LEU A 58 -3.15 -12.64 15.49
C LEU A 58 -3.21 -11.16 15.85
N ALA A 59 -2.31 -10.34 15.28
CA ALA A 59 -2.31 -8.90 15.53
C ALA A 59 -3.62 -8.22 15.09
N VAL A 60 -4.12 -8.53 13.89
CA VAL A 60 -5.39 -7.97 13.41
C VAL A 60 -6.52 -8.31 14.37
N SER A 61 -6.65 -9.57 14.79
CA SER A 61 -7.69 -10.01 15.72
C SER A 61 -7.58 -9.28 17.06
N ARG A 62 -6.38 -9.14 17.62
CA ARG A 62 -6.16 -8.48 18.91
C ARG A 62 -6.38 -6.98 18.86
N PHE A 63 -5.84 -6.28 17.87
CA PHE A 63 -6.05 -4.85 17.73
C PHE A 63 -7.52 -4.51 17.45
N VAL A 64 -8.19 -5.26 16.58
CA VAL A 64 -9.63 -5.05 16.36
C VAL A 64 -10.43 -5.35 17.63
N GLY A 65 -10.10 -6.43 18.35
CA GLY A 65 -10.71 -6.74 19.65
C GLY A 65 -10.49 -5.66 20.72
N ALA A 66 -9.37 -4.93 20.65
CA ALA A 66 -9.07 -3.79 21.51
C ALA A 66 -9.67 -2.44 21.02
N GLY A 67 -10.50 -2.48 19.98
CA GLY A 67 -11.24 -1.32 19.46
C GLY A 67 -10.50 -0.49 18.42
N TYR A 68 -9.39 -0.98 17.85
CA TYR A 68 -8.76 -0.32 16.71
C TYR A 68 -9.50 -0.67 15.40
N GLN A 69 -9.67 0.31 14.53
CA GLN A 69 -10.11 0.08 13.15
C GLN A 69 -8.90 -0.35 12.31
N PHE A 70 -9.04 -1.45 11.57
CA PHE A 70 -8.08 -1.82 10.53
C PHE A 70 -8.27 -0.90 9.31
N ILE A 71 -7.42 0.12 9.19
CA ILE A 71 -7.45 1.09 8.09
C ILE A 71 -7.06 0.41 6.78
N GLY A 72 -6.06 -0.47 6.83
CA GLY A 72 -5.68 -1.28 5.68
C GLY A 72 -4.21 -1.55 5.59
N MET A 73 -3.88 -2.59 4.81
CA MET A 73 -2.54 -3.16 4.71
C MET A 73 -1.97 -3.53 6.09
N ASP A 74 -1.22 -2.62 6.70
CA ASP A 74 -0.45 -2.72 7.94
C ASP A 74 -0.86 -1.65 8.96
N HIS A 75 -1.88 -0.82 8.68
CA HIS A 75 -2.24 0.33 9.51
C HIS A 75 -3.53 0.11 10.30
N PHE A 76 -3.47 0.47 11.58
CA PHE A 76 -4.59 0.50 12.52
C PHE A 76 -4.68 1.87 13.17
N ALA A 77 -5.90 2.33 13.45
CA ALA A 77 -6.13 3.60 14.12
C ALA A 77 -7.35 3.52 15.04
N ARG A 78 -7.43 4.41 16.04
CA ARG A 78 -8.64 4.57 16.84
C ARG A 78 -9.84 4.99 15.97
N PRO A 79 -11.08 4.59 16.29
CA PRO A 79 -12.25 4.90 15.45
C PRO A 79 -12.52 6.40 15.29
N ASP A 80 -12.10 7.21 16.26
CA ASP A 80 -12.21 8.66 16.26
C ASP A 80 -11.01 9.37 15.60
N ASP A 81 -9.99 8.62 15.18
CA ASP A 81 -8.86 9.14 14.41
C ASP A 81 -9.31 9.70 13.05
N ALA A 82 -8.62 10.74 12.59
CA ALA A 82 -8.92 11.40 11.34
C ALA A 82 -8.89 10.46 10.12
N LEU A 83 -7.99 9.46 10.09
CA LEU A 83 -7.91 8.46 9.01
C LEU A 83 -9.12 7.53 9.03
N ALA A 84 -9.53 7.06 10.21
CA ALA A 84 -10.70 6.19 10.34
C ALA A 84 -11.97 6.91 9.87
N LYS A 85 -12.17 8.15 10.33
CA LYS A 85 -13.28 9.02 9.89
C LYS A 85 -13.23 9.31 8.39
N ALA A 86 -12.06 9.62 7.85
CA ALA A 86 -11.90 9.86 6.41
C ALA A 86 -12.21 8.60 5.59
N GLN A 87 -11.83 7.41 6.07
CA GLN A 87 -12.15 6.16 5.40
C GLN A 87 -13.65 5.90 5.36
N GLN A 88 -14.34 6.05 6.50
CA GLN A 88 -15.79 5.88 6.61
C GLN A 88 -16.56 6.89 5.72
N ALA A 89 -16.00 8.09 5.54
CA ALA A 89 -16.57 9.12 4.67
C ALA A 89 -16.19 8.97 3.18
N GLY A 90 -15.42 7.95 2.78
CA GLY A 90 -14.95 7.77 1.40
C GLY A 90 -13.93 8.83 0.95
N LYS A 91 -13.18 9.42 1.89
CA LYS A 91 -12.23 10.53 1.65
C LYS A 91 -10.78 10.22 2.03
N LEU A 92 -10.50 9.04 2.58
CA LEU A 92 -9.14 8.56 2.83
C LEU A 92 -8.33 8.56 1.52
N GLN A 93 -7.10 9.03 1.60
CA GLN A 93 -6.16 9.01 0.48
C GLN A 93 -4.86 8.34 0.89
N ARG A 94 -3.99 8.08 -0.08
CA ARG A 94 -2.68 7.49 0.16
C ARG A 94 -1.62 8.14 -0.74
N ASN A 95 -0.50 8.52 -0.14
CA ASN A 95 0.68 9.02 -0.84
C ASN A 95 1.93 8.16 -0.50
N PHE A 96 3.14 8.66 -0.82
CA PHE A 96 4.40 7.96 -0.54
C PHE A 96 4.66 7.67 0.94
N GLN A 97 4.14 8.48 1.86
CA GLN A 97 4.33 8.30 3.31
C GLN A 97 3.31 7.36 3.94
N GLY A 98 2.15 7.17 3.31
CA GLY A 98 1.09 6.31 3.83
C GLY A 98 -0.29 6.92 3.62
N TYR A 99 -1.24 6.51 4.46
CA TYR A 99 -2.60 7.04 4.45
C TYR A 99 -2.66 8.48 4.97
N THR A 100 -3.52 9.30 4.38
CA THR A 100 -3.69 10.71 4.72
C THR A 100 -5.13 11.17 4.50
N THR A 101 -5.52 12.24 5.18
CA THR A 101 -6.81 12.92 4.97
C THR A 101 -6.74 14.02 3.91
N SER A 102 -5.53 14.41 3.50
CA SER A 102 -5.31 15.58 2.64
C SER A 102 -5.08 15.20 1.18
N GLY A 103 -5.70 15.97 0.28
CA GLY A 103 -5.64 15.84 -1.19
C GLY A 103 -4.24 15.81 -1.79
N GLN A 104 -4.02 14.95 -2.79
CA GLN A 104 -2.77 14.80 -3.55
C GLN A 104 -2.55 15.84 -4.68
N ASP A 105 -3.04 17.07 -4.56
CA ASP A 105 -2.91 18.04 -5.67
C ASP A 105 -1.44 18.44 -5.91
N ALA A 106 -0.64 18.46 -4.84
CA ALA A 106 0.80 18.64 -4.90
C ALA A 106 1.49 18.10 -3.63
N LEU A 107 2.51 17.27 -3.82
CA LEU A 107 3.47 16.85 -2.80
C LEU A 107 4.86 17.27 -3.27
N VAL A 108 5.52 18.15 -2.53
CA VAL A 108 6.91 18.54 -2.80
C VAL A 108 7.79 17.98 -1.69
N GLY A 109 8.58 16.97 -2.03
CA GLY A 109 9.55 16.37 -1.13
C GLY A 109 10.87 17.14 -1.15
N LEU A 110 11.36 17.55 0.02
CA LEU A 110 12.66 18.20 0.19
C LEU A 110 13.70 17.23 0.75
N GLY A 111 14.97 17.47 0.44
CA GLY A 111 16.08 16.64 0.92
C GLY A 111 16.52 15.53 -0.05
N VAL A 112 17.56 14.82 0.37
CA VAL A 112 18.12 13.66 -0.33
C VAL A 112 17.05 12.57 -0.43
N SER A 113 16.99 11.88 -1.57
CA SER A 113 16.08 10.77 -1.91
C SER A 113 14.58 11.09 -1.96
N SER A 114 14.18 12.31 -1.63
CA SER A 114 12.78 12.71 -1.55
C SER A 114 12.07 12.53 -2.89
N ILE A 115 10.79 12.16 -2.81
CA ILE A 115 9.91 12.01 -3.97
C ILE A 115 8.86 13.10 -3.91
N SER A 116 8.61 13.71 -5.06
CA SER A 116 7.58 14.71 -5.25
C SER A 116 6.59 14.24 -6.31
N GLN A 117 5.36 14.75 -6.23
CA GLN A 117 4.30 14.49 -7.18
C GLN A 117 3.43 15.73 -7.35
N VAL A 118 3.28 16.22 -8.58
CA VAL A 118 2.37 17.33 -8.89
C VAL A 118 1.65 17.03 -10.20
N LYS A 119 0.31 17.04 -10.18
CA LYS A 119 -0.55 16.87 -11.37
C LYS A 119 -0.19 15.67 -12.27
N GLY A 120 0.23 14.56 -11.64
CA GLY A 120 0.63 13.34 -12.35
C GLY A 120 2.05 13.37 -12.93
N VAL A 121 2.89 14.29 -12.51
CA VAL A 121 4.35 14.23 -12.72
C VAL A 121 5.00 13.86 -11.41
N LEU A 122 5.78 12.79 -11.42
CA LEU A 122 6.56 12.29 -10.28
C LEU A 122 8.03 12.57 -10.55
N TRP A 123 8.77 12.98 -9.52
CA TRP A 123 10.23 13.06 -9.61
C TRP A 123 10.89 12.73 -8.30
N GLN A 124 12.12 12.25 -8.38
CA GLN A 124 12.94 11.90 -7.22
C GLN A 124 14.24 12.67 -7.23
N ASN A 125 14.57 13.27 -6.08
CA ASN A 125 15.87 13.88 -5.83
C ASN A 125 16.99 12.82 -5.78
N SER A 126 18.23 13.25 -5.91
CA SER A 126 19.37 12.33 -5.78
C SER A 126 19.31 11.53 -4.49
N LYS A 127 19.61 10.23 -4.59
CA LYS A 127 19.73 9.32 -3.43
C LYS A 127 21.11 9.42 -2.78
N GLU A 128 22.09 9.91 -3.52
CA GLU A 128 23.44 10.13 -3.02
C GLU A 128 23.55 11.54 -2.43
N LEU A 129 24.03 11.60 -1.19
CA LEU A 129 24.11 12.85 -0.44
C LEU A 129 25.11 13.84 -1.07
N THR A 130 26.21 13.33 -1.61
CA THR A 130 27.23 14.12 -2.33
C THR A 130 26.65 14.80 -3.56
N ASP A 131 25.94 14.05 -4.41
CA ASP A 131 25.27 14.57 -5.60
C ASP A 131 24.19 15.60 -5.23
N TYR A 132 23.41 15.31 -4.18
CA TYR A 132 22.38 16.23 -3.70
C TYR A 132 22.97 17.58 -3.29
N TYR A 133 24.02 17.58 -2.46
CA TYR A 133 24.67 18.82 -2.02
C TYR A 133 25.37 19.55 -3.15
N ALA A 134 25.98 18.84 -4.11
CA ALA A 134 26.58 19.46 -5.28
C ALA A 134 25.53 20.22 -6.11
N SER A 135 24.37 19.61 -6.39
CA SER A 135 23.26 20.28 -7.08
C SER A 135 22.77 21.51 -6.33
N VAL A 136 22.50 21.38 -5.02
CA VAL A 136 22.00 22.49 -4.20
C VAL A 136 23.01 23.63 -4.10
N GLY A 137 24.30 23.32 -3.88
CA GLY A 137 25.37 24.31 -3.80
C GLY A 137 25.57 25.09 -5.11
N ALA A 138 25.27 24.46 -6.26
CA ALA A 138 25.28 25.11 -7.56
C ALA A 138 23.95 25.84 -7.91
N SER A 139 23.02 25.97 -6.96
CA SER A 139 21.66 26.51 -7.19
C SER A 139 20.88 25.78 -8.29
N ALA A 140 21.16 24.49 -8.50
CA ALA A 140 20.47 23.62 -9.45
C ALA A 140 19.44 22.72 -8.74
N LEU A 141 18.41 22.28 -9.47
CA LEU A 141 17.43 21.34 -8.95
C LEU A 141 18.07 19.95 -8.75
N PRO A 142 17.93 19.32 -7.57
CA PRO A 142 18.53 18.02 -7.27
C PRO A 142 17.76 16.82 -7.86
N ALA A 143 16.80 17.06 -8.76
CA ALA A 143 15.99 16.02 -9.40
C ALA A 143 16.85 15.15 -10.33
N ARG A 144 16.82 13.83 -10.15
CA ARG A 144 17.64 12.88 -10.94
C ARG A 144 16.83 12.05 -11.93
N ARG A 145 15.58 11.75 -11.59
CA ARG A 145 14.67 10.98 -12.45
C ARG A 145 13.24 11.42 -12.23
N GLY A 146 12.43 11.29 -13.27
CA GLY A 146 11.01 11.59 -13.20
C GLY A 146 10.19 10.70 -14.12
N PHE A 147 8.88 10.75 -13.92
CA PHE A 147 7.90 10.00 -14.68
C PHE A 147 6.63 10.83 -14.81
N GLY A 148 6.17 11.03 -16.05
CA GLY A 148 4.88 11.64 -16.33
C GLY A 148 3.84 10.56 -16.56
N LEU A 149 2.77 10.58 -15.77
CA LEU A 149 1.65 9.65 -15.92
C LEU A 149 0.90 9.94 -17.22
N SER A 150 0.71 8.91 -18.04
CA SER A 150 -0.21 8.90 -19.17
C SER A 150 -1.67 8.98 -18.69
N ALA A 151 -2.62 9.06 -19.64
CA ALA A 151 -4.04 9.01 -19.30
C ALA A 151 -4.44 7.67 -18.65
N ASP A 152 -3.94 6.55 -19.17
CA ASP A 152 -4.14 5.21 -18.60
C ASP A 152 -3.53 5.09 -17.20
N ASP A 153 -2.32 5.64 -16.99
CA ASP A 153 -1.68 5.61 -15.68
C ASP A 153 -2.50 6.35 -14.62
N LYS A 154 -3.06 7.52 -14.96
CA LYS A 154 -3.90 8.29 -14.04
C LYS A 154 -5.20 7.56 -13.73
N LEU A 155 -5.81 6.93 -14.74
CA LEU A 155 -7.01 6.11 -14.59
C LEU A 155 -6.75 4.94 -13.63
N ARG A 156 -5.70 4.16 -13.88
CA ARG A 156 -5.30 3.01 -13.03
C ARG A 156 -4.93 3.45 -11.63
N ALA A 157 -4.17 4.53 -11.49
CA ALA A 157 -3.81 5.07 -10.17
C ALA A 157 -5.04 5.49 -9.36
N ALA A 158 -6.05 6.10 -10.00
CA ALA A 158 -7.30 6.46 -9.34
C ALA A 158 -8.09 5.23 -8.89
N LEU A 159 -8.21 4.21 -9.76
CA LEU A 159 -8.87 2.94 -9.42
C LEU A 159 -8.18 2.25 -8.25
N ILE A 160 -6.86 2.08 -8.33
CA ILE A 160 -6.05 1.44 -7.28
C ILE A 160 -6.15 2.23 -5.98
N SER A 161 -6.14 3.57 -6.04
CA SER A 161 -6.31 4.41 -4.86
C SER A 161 -7.65 4.18 -4.19
N GLN A 162 -8.74 4.00 -4.95
CA GLN A 162 -10.05 3.70 -4.38
C GLN A 162 -10.05 2.33 -3.68
N LEU A 163 -9.58 1.28 -4.34
CA LEU A 163 -9.55 -0.07 -3.77
C LEU A 163 -8.66 -0.16 -2.53
N ILE A 164 -7.48 0.47 -2.55
CA ILE A 164 -6.53 0.38 -1.43
C ILE A 164 -6.94 1.24 -0.21
N CYS A 165 -7.74 2.29 -0.42
CA CYS A 165 -8.20 3.18 0.65
C CYS A 165 -9.58 2.78 1.19
N HIS A 166 -10.47 2.27 0.35
CA HIS A 166 -11.88 2.07 0.70
C HIS A 166 -12.34 0.61 0.61
N PHE A 167 -11.51 -0.27 0.04
CA PHE A 167 -11.84 -1.69 -0.18
C PHE A 167 -13.06 -1.89 -1.09
N GLU A 168 -13.46 -0.88 -1.83
CA GLU A 168 -14.55 -0.95 -2.79
C GLU A 168 -14.34 0.07 -3.92
N LEU A 169 -15.02 -0.18 -5.04
CA LEU A 169 -15.09 0.71 -6.18
C LEU A 169 -16.50 0.66 -6.74
N ASP A 170 -17.17 1.80 -6.81
CA ASP A 170 -18.38 1.99 -7.62
C ASP A 170 -17.97 2.15 -9.10
N ILE A 171 -18.24 1.14 -9.91
CA ILE A 171 -17.87 1.09 -11.32
C ILE A 171 -18.64 2.14 -12.10
N THR A 172 -19.91 2.39 -11.79
CA THR A 172 -20.77 3.33 -12.51
C THR A 172 -20.27 4.76 -12.32
N VAL A 173 -20.00 5.17 -11.09
CA VAL A 173 -19.45 6.49 -10.75
C VAL A 173 -18.06 6.66 -11.35
N PHE A 174 -17.20 5.65 -11.19
CA PHE A 174 -15.83 5.68 -11.73
C PHE A 174 -15.84 5.82 -13.25
N SER A 175 -16.61 4.99 -13.94
CA SER A 175 -16.72 4.98 -15.41
C SER A 175 -17.23 6.31 -15.95
N ARG A 176 -18.22 6.93 -15.29
CA ARG A 176 -18.71 8.26 -15.65
C ARG A 176 -17.63 9.34 -15.47
N ASN A 177 -16.93 9.34 -14.34
CA ASN A 177 -15.89 10.34 -14.05
C ASN A 177 -14.70 10.26 -15.01
N TRP A 178 -14.40 9.06 -15.50
CA TRP A 178 -13.28 8.79 -16.40
C TRP A 178 -13.68 8.61 -17.88
N GLN A 179 -14.97 8.82 -18.21
CA GLN A 179 -15.50 8.66 -19.56
C GLN A 179 -15.19 7.27 -20.17
N LEU A 180 -15.36 6.23 -19.36
CA LEU A 180 -15.03 4.84 -19.69
C LEU A 180 -16.31 3.98 -19.82
N PRO A 181 -16.98 3.96 -20.99
CA PRO A 181 -18.31 3.32 -21.13
C PRO A 181 -18.28 1.79 -20.98
N HIS A 182 -17.15 1.14 -21.27
CA HIS A 182 -17.01 -0.32 -21.21
C HIS A 182 -15.89 -0.73 -20.24
N PHE A 183 -16.14 -0.55 -18.95
CA PHE A 183 -15.15 -0.80 -17.88
C PHE A 183 -14.46 -2.16 -17.99
N TRP A 184 -15.23 -3.26 -18.06
CA TRP A 184 -14.66 -4.61 -18.10
C TRP A 184 -14.05 -4.99 -19.45
N GLN A 185 -14.41 -4.29 -20.54
CA GLN A 185 -13.70 -4.44 -21.81
C GLN A 185 -12.31 -3.80 -21.72
N TYR A 186 -12.20 -2.65 -21.04
CA TYR A 186 -10.92 -1.97 -20.84
C TYR A 186 -10.00 -2.71 -19.86
N PHE A 187 -10.59 -3.30 -18.82
CA PHE A 187 -9.89 -4.04 -17.78
C PHE A 187 -10.05 -5.57 -17.93
N SER A 188 -10.15 -6.09 -19.16
CA SER A 188 -10.32 -7.52 -19.43
C SER A 188 -9.24 -8.37 -18.77
N ASP A 189 -7.97 -7.97 -18.94
CA ASP A 189 -6.84 -8.70 -18.38
C ASP A 189 -6.84 -8.65 -16.85
N ALA A 190 -7.38 -7.58 -16.26
CA ALA A 190 -7.51 -7.46 -14.82
C ALA A 190 -8.59 -8.40 -14.29
N LEU A 191 -9.71 -8.54 -15.02
CA LEU A 191 -10.79 -9.46 -14.67
C LEU A 191 -10.30 -10.92 -14.65
N GLU A 192 -9.54 -11.33 -15.66
CA GLU A 192 -8.91 -12.65 -15.69
C GLU A 192 -7.97 -12.87 -14.49
N ARG A 193 -7.15 -11.85 -14.15
CA ARG A 193 -6.25 -11.90 -13.00
C ARG A 193 -6.97 -11.88 -11.66
N LEU A 194 -8.20 -11.38 -11.60
CA LEU A 194 -9.02 -11.36 -10.38
C LEU A 194 -9.69 -12.69 -10.09
N GLN A 195 -9.84 -13.57 -11.10
CA GLN A 195 -10.53 -14.85 -10.99
C GLN A 195 -10.09 -15.69 -9.77
N PRO A 196 -8.79 -15.91 -9.49
CA PRO A 196 -8.39 -16.70 -8.32
C PRO A 196 -8.81 -16.05 -6.99
N PHE A 197 -8.77 -14.72 -6.91
CA PHE A 197 -9.22 -13.99 -5.73
C PHE A 197 -10.74 -14.06 -5.54
N MET A 198 -11.50 -14.18 -6.62
CA MET A 198 -12.95 -14.37 -6.57
C MET A 198 -13.29 -15.78 -6.09
N GLU A 199 -12.58 -16.79 -6.60
CA GLU A 199 -12.72 -18.19 -6.20
C GLU A 199 -12.39 -18.40 -4.71
N ASP A 200 -11.37 -17.70 -4.22
CA ASP A 200 -10.99 -17.70 -2.80
C ASP A 200 -11.89 -16.79 -1.91
N GLY A 201 -12.88 -16.11 -2.48
CA GLY A 201 -13.78 -15.22 -1.73
C GLY A 201 -13.10 -13.97 -1.15
N LEU A 202 -11.98 -13.54 -1.74
CA LEU A 202 -11.21 -12.35 -1.35
C LEU A 202 -11.72 -11.07 -2.02
N VAL A 203 -12.36 -11.20 -3.18
CA VAL A 203 -12.98 -10.10 -3.90
C VAL A 203 -14.32 -10.54 -4.49
N GLU A 204 -15.33 -9.70 -4.34
CA GLU A 204 -16.65 -9.88 -4.92
C GLU A 204 -16.81 -8.88 -6.07
N ILE A 205 -17.07 -9.40 -7.27
CA ILE A 205 -17.32 -8.60 -8.46
C ILE A 205 -18.81 -8.63 -8.77
N TYR A 206 -19.42 -7.45 -8.86
CA TYR A 206 -20.81 -7.25 -9.25
C TYR A 206 -20.86 -6.41 -10.53
N ALA A 207 -22.06 -6.24 -11.09
CA ALA A 207 -22.25 -5.44 -12.31
C ALA A 207 -21.76 -3.99 -12.15
N GLU A 208 -22.05 -3.36 -11.00
CA GLU A 208 -21.79 -1.93 -10.77
C GLU A 208 -20.74 -1.67 -9.68
N ARG A 209 -20.16 -2.70 -9.07
CA ARG A 209 -19.18 -2.52 -8.00
C ARG A 209 -18.15 -3.64 -7.91
N ILE A 210 -16.97 -3.29 -7.43
CA ILE A 210 -15.94 -4.21 -6.93
C ILE A 210 -15.89 -4.06 -5.42
N LYS A 211 -15.87 -5.16 -4.67
CA LYS A 211 -15.76 -5.14 -3.21
C LYS A 211 -14.70 -6.12 -2.74
N VAL A 212 -13.70 -5.63 -2.03
CA VAL A 212 -12.72 -6.46 -1.32
C VAL A 212 -13.35 -6.94 -0.02
N THR A 213 -13.41 -8.24 0.19
CA THR A 213 -14.02 -8.83 1.38
C THR A 213 -13.16 -8.58 2.62
N ALA A 214 -13.70 -8.83 3.82
CA ALA A 214 -12.93 -8.65 5.05
C ALA A 214 -11.62 -9.45 5.06
N THR A 215 -11.66 -10.69 4.56
CA THR A 215 -10.47 -11.55 4.38
C THR A 215 -9.57 -11.06 3.26
N GLY A 216 -10.15 -10.52 2.18
CA GLY A 216 -9.41 -9.92 1.06
C GLY A 216 -8.60 -8.67 1.42
N ARG A 217 -8.93 -7.96 2.51
CA ARG A 217 -8.23 -6.72 2.90
C ARG A 217 -6.73 -6.92 3.14
N LEU A 218 -6.32 -8.09 3.63
CA LEU A 218 -4.91 -8.45 3.79
C LEU A 218 -4.18 -8.59 2.44
N TRP A 219 -4.93 -8.94 1.39
CA TRP A 219 -4.45 -9.19 0.04
C TRP A 219 -4.70 -8.01 -0.90
N VAL A 220 -5.13 -6.85 -0.38
CA VAL A 220 -5.52 -5.69 -1.19
C VAL A 220 -4.42 -5.24 -2.16
N ARG A 221 -3.14 -5.40 -1.78
CA ARG A 221 -2.00 -5.08 -2.66
C ARG A 221 -1.97 -6.01 -3.89
N SER A 222 -2.21 -7.31 -3.70
CA SER A 222 -2.27 -8.29 -4.77
C SER A 222 -3.50 -8.09 -5.66
N ILE A 223 -4.65 -7.73 -5.07
CA ILE A 223 -5.87 -7.38 -5.82
C ILE A 223 -5.66 -6.12 -6.66
N CYS A 224 -5.04 -5.08 -6.08
CA CYS A 224 -4.73 -3.85 -6.83
C CYS A 224 -3.73 -4.10 -7.96
N ALA A 225 -2.76 -4.99 -7.74
CA ALA A 225 -1.80 -5.41 -8.76
C ALA A 225 -2.47 -6.01 -10.00
N CYS A 226 -3.68 -6.58 -9.89
CA CYS A 226 -4.45 -7.02 -11.05
C CYS A 226 -4.77 -5.85 -12.01
N PHE A 227 -4.75 -4.60 -11.57
CA PHE A 227 -5.00 -3.42 -12.42
C PHE A 227 -3.74 -2.70 -12.88
N ASP A 228 -2.55 -3.13 -12.47
CA ASP A 228 -1.27 -2.52 -12.84
C ASP A 228 -0.82 -3.00 -14.24
N ALA A 229 -0.55 -2.05 -15.15
CA ALA A 229 -0.10 -2.35 -16.51
C ALA A 229 1.37 -2.78 -16.59
N TYR A 230 2.19 -2.45 -15.58
CA TYR A 230 3.64 -2.62 -15.62
C TYR A 230 4.14 -3.91 -14.95
N LEU A 231 3.29 -4.62 -14.22
CA LEU A 231 3.70 -5.85 -13.53
C LEU A 231 4.07 -7.01 -14.47
N ASN A 232 3.55 -7.01 -15.70
CA ASN A 232 3.79 -8.07 -16.69
C ASN A 232 4.98 -7.78 -17.63
N SER A 233 5.60 -6.60 -17.56
CA SER A 233 6.61 -6.17 -18.55
C SER A 233 8.08 -6.34 -18.12
N GLY A 234 8.40 -6.90 -16.94
CA GLY A 234 9.77 -7.31 -16.61
C GLY A 234 10.11 -7.49 -15.12
N GLN A 235 11.02 -8.43 -14.86
CA GLN A 235 11.76 -8.79 -13.62
C GLN A 235 11.17 -8.36 -12.26
N ARG A 236 10.85 -9.36 -11.42
CA ARG A 236 10.47 -9.21 -10.01
C ARG A 236 11.62 -8.62 -9.17
N HIS A 237 11.63 -7.30 -9.00
CA HIS A 237 12.61 -6.55 -8.16
C HIS A 237 12.11 -6.23 -6.73
N TYR A 238 10.99 -6.82 -6.30
CA TYR A 238 10.31 -6.49 -5.04
C TYR A 238 10.20 -7.68 -4.08
N SER A 239 10.20 -7.39 -2.77
CA SER A 239 9.97 -8.39 -1.73
C SER A 239 8.57 -9.00 -1.86
N LYS A 240 8.48 -10.33 -1.70
CA LYS A 240 7.19 -11.04 -1.66
C LYS A 240 6.34 -10.52 -0.50
N VAL A 241 5.04 -10.38 -0.76
CA VAL A 241 4.05 -9.86 0.21
C VAL A 241 3.87 -10.82 1.38
N VAL A 242 4.03 -12.12 1.12
CA VAL A 242 4.08 -13.22 2.10
C VAL A 242 5.16 -14.20 1.66
#